data_AF-A0A4V2XVX9-F1
#
_entry.id   AF-A0A4V2XVX9-F1
#
_cell.length_a   1.000
_cell.length_b   1.000
_cell.length_c   1.000
_cell.angle_alpha   90.00
_cell.angle_beta   90.00
_cell.angle_gamma   90.00
#
_symmetry.space_group_name_H-M   'P 1'
#
loop_
_entity.id
_entity.type
_entity.pdbx_description
1 polymer ?
#
loop_
_entity_poly.entity_id
_entity_poly.type
_entity_poly.pdbx_seq_one_letter_code
_entity_poly.pdbx_strand_id
1 'polypeptide(L)'
;MHDTTGSFGGPTIRKAGDVTTTALATSPLKAADRCDSCGAQAYIRVVIKEGDLLFCGHHGRRHEAKLRPVALEWHDETDRLAPQPTTVTD
;
A
#
# COMPACT_ATOMS: atom_id res chain seq x y z
N MET A 1 14.35 8.47 -49.37
CA MET A 1 13.15 9.34 -49.25
C MET A 1 12.63 9.10 -47.83
N HIS A 2 13.05 9.93 -46.86
CA HIS A 2 12.58 9.81 -45.48
C HIS A 2 11.41 10.78 -45.32
N ASP A 3 10.23 10.22 -45.08
CA ASP A 3 8.99 10.96 -44.94
C ASP A 3 8.88 11.57 -43.52
N THR A 4 8.96 12.89 -43.49
CA THR A 4 8.06 13.85 -42.81
C THR A 4 7.28 13.40 -41.57
N THR A 5 7.58 14.08 -40.45
CA THR A 5 6.62 14.79 -39.56
C THR A 5 5.49 14.02 -38.87
N GLY A 6 5.55 13.99 -37.54
CA GLY A 6 4.40 13.71 -36.66
C GLY A 6 4.58 14.36 -35.29
N SER A 7 4.26 15.66 -35.19
CA SER A 7 4.28 16.45 -33.96
C SER A 7 3.03 16.12 -33.13
N PHE A 8 3.20 15.47 -31.97
CA PHE A 8 2.10 15.21 -31.04
C PHE A 8 2.03 16.31 -29.98
N GLY A 9 1.11 17.26 -30.20
CA GLY A 9 0.74 18.25 -29.19
C GLY A 9 0.01 17.59 -28.02
N GLY A 10 0.50 17.81 -26.80
CA GLY A 10 -0.15 17.35 -25.58
C GLY A 10 -0.48 18.50 -24.63
N PRO A 11 -1.74 18.95 -24.52
CA PRO A 11 -2.15 19.84 -23.44
C PRO A 11 -2.58 19.03 -22.21
N THR A 12 -1.67 19.03 -21.24
CA THR A 12 -1.85 19.03 -19.77
C THR A 12 -3.24 18.72 -19.19
N ILE A 13 -3.37 17.55 -18.55
CA ILE A 13 -4.33 17.33 -17.47
C ILE A 13 -3.62 17.11 -16.14
N ARG A 14 -3.27 18.22 -15.45
CA ARG A 14 -3.06 18.17 -14.00
C ARG A 14 -4.44 18.23 -13.35
N LYS A 15 -5.04 17.06 -13.11
CA LYS A 15 -6.33 17.00 -12.41
C LYS A 15 -6.11 17.40 -10.95
N ALA A 16 -6.97 18.32 -10.52
CA ALA A 16 -7.03 18.93 -9.22
C ALA A 16 -6.96 17.92 -8.07
N GLY A 17 -6.25 18.33 -7.02
CA GLY A 17 -6.20 17.64 -5.74
C GLY A 17 -7.60 17.51 -5.16
N ASP A 18 -7.98 16.27 -4.88
CA ASP A 18 -9.03 15.96 -3.94
C ASP A 18 -8.46 16.22 -2.54
N VAL A 19 -8.93 17.28 -1.89
CA VAL A 19 -8.83 17.41 -0.44
C VAL A 19 -9.79 16.38 0.13
N THR A 20 -9.28 15.17 0.33
CA THR A 20 -10.02 14.13 1.02
C THR A 20 -10.13 14.54 2.49
N THR A 21 -11.36 14.77 2.91
CA THR A 21 -11.79 14.93 4.30
C THR A 21 -11.09 13.91 5.21
N THR A 22 -10.35 14.39 6.21
CA THR A 22 -9.82 13.60 7.33
C THR A 22 -10.98 13.09 8.18
N ALA A 23 -11.61 12.01 7.72
CA ALA A 23 -12.15 11.02 8.62
C ALA A 23 -10.97 10.13 9.04
N LEU A 24 -10.80 9.89 10.33
CA LEU A 24 -9.86 8.92 10.88
C LEU A 24 -10.33 7.47 10.55
N ALA A 25 -10.65 7.22 9.29
CA ALA A 25 -10.89 5.91 8.76
C ALA A 25 -9.53 5.39 8.33
N THR A 26 -8.97 4.46 9.10
CA THR A 26 -7.76 3.74 8.71
C THR A 26 -7.98 3.15 7.32
N SER A 27 -7.41 3.83 6.33
CA SER A 27 -7.62 3.46 4.94
C SER A 27 -7.03 2.08 4.72
N PRO A 28 -7.75 1.17 4.05
CA PRO A 28 -7.30 -0.19 3.86
C PRO A 28 -5.98 -0.21 3.08
N LEU A 29 -5.18 -1.24 3.33
CA LEU A 29 -3.91 -1.40 2.64
C LEU A 29 -4.13 -1.77 1.18
N LYS A 30 -3.45 -1.02 0.31
CA LYS A 30 -3.53 -1.14 -1.15
C LYS A 30 -2.39 -2.01 -1.66
N ALA A 31 -2.57 -2.56 -2.86
CA ALA A 31 -1.51 -3.31 -3.56
C ALA A 31 -0.24 -2.49 -3.86
N ALA A 32 -0.37 -1.16 -3.86
CA ALA A 32 0.76 -0.24 -4.03
C ALA A 32 1.60 -0.08 -2.75
N ASP A 33 1.04 -0.38 -1.57
CA ASP A 33 1.73 -0.18 -0.29
C ASP A 33 2.87 -1.18 -0.14
N ARG A 34 4.06 -0.69 0.20
CA ARG A 34 5.30 -1.48 0.22
C ARG A 34 5.81 -1.64 1.64
N CYS A 35 6.30 -2.84 1.94
CA CYS A 35 6.97 -3.13 3.20
C CYS A 35 8.29 -2.38 3.27
N ASP A 36 8.50 -1.61 4.34
CA ASP A 36 9.71 -0.82 4.55
C ASP A 36 11.01 -1.66 4.65
N SER A 37 10.88 -2.96 4.97
CA SER A 37 12.03 -3.85 5.11
C SER A 37 12.37 -4.67 3.86
N CYS A 38 11.43 -4.93 2.93
CA CYS A 38 11.72 -5.74 1.73
C CYS A 38 11.07 -5.26 0.42
N GLY A 39 10.23 -4.23 0.44
CA GLY A 39 9.54 -3.73 -0.74
C GLY A 39 8.41 -4.62 -1.27
N ALA A 40 8.09 -5.75 -0.62
CA ALA A 40 6.90 -6.54 -0.94
C ALA A 40 5.61 -5.80 -0.60
N GLN A 41 4.44 -6.29 -1.03
CA GLN A 41 3.16 -5.70 -0.62
C GLN A 41 3.01 -5.71 0.91
N ALA A 42 2.58 -4.57 1.47
CA ALA A 42 2.26 -4.43 2.87
C ALA A 42 0.84 -4.94 3.17
N TYR A 43 0.72 -5.62 4.31
CA TYR A 43 -0.54 -6.12 4.87
C TYR A 43 -0.72 -5.71 6.33
N ILE A 44 0.28 -5.06 6.92
CA ILE A 44 0.26 -4.56 8.28
C ILE A 44 0.67 -3.10 8.27
N ARG A 45 -0.14 -2.22 8.87
CA ARG A 45 0.21 -0.82 9.17
C ARG A 45 0.33 -0.65 10.67
N VAL A 46 1.43 -0.06 11.10
CA VAL A 46 1.69 0.26 12.50
C VAL A 46 1.77 1.77 12.62
N VAL A 47 0.80 2.37 13.29
CA VAL A 47 0.82 3.81 13.58
C VAL A 47 1.64 4.03 14.84
N ILE A 48 2.64 4.90 14.77
CA ILE A 48 3.49 5.34 15.88
C ILE A 48 3.42 6.88 15.98
N LYS A 49 4.05 7.48 17.00
CA LYS A 49 4.02 8.94 17.18
C LYS A 49 4.69 9.69 16.02
N GLU A 50 5.70 9.08 15.43
CA GLU A 50 6.48 9.64 14.33
C GLU A 50 5.82 9.47 12.95
N GLY A 51 4.76 8.67 12.83
CA GLY A 51 4.08 8.38 11.56
C GLY A 51 3.64 6.91 11.45
N ASP A 52 3.59 6.40 10.23
CA ASP A 52 3.14 5.03 9.95
C ASP A 52 4.29 4.17 9.41
N LEU A 53 4.37 2.93 9.87
CA LEU A 53 5.27 1.91 9.35
C LEU A 53 4.47 0.81 8.63
N LEU A 54 4.95 0.38 7.47
CA LEU A 54 4.29 -0.60 6.62
C LEU A 54 5.09 -1.90 6.57
N PHE A 55 4.42 -3.02 6.84
CA PHE A 55 5.04 -4.34 6.83
C PHE A 55 4.25 -5.35 6.00
N CYS A 56 4.97 -6.25 5.33
CA CYS A 56 4.39 -7.48 4.80
C CYS A 56 4.03 -8.41 5.97
N GLY A 57 3.18 -9.42 5.73
CA GLY A 57 2.79 -10.37 6.78
C GLY A 57 3.99 -11.06 7.45
N HIS A 58 5.07 -11.32 6.71
CA HIS A 58 6.31 -11.89 7.26
C HIS A 58 7.02 -10.94 8.23
N HIS A 59 7.28 -9.70 7.81
CA HIS A 59 8.03 -8.75 8.62
C HIS A 59 7.21 -8.20 9.78
N GLY A 60 5.90 -8.03 9.62
CA GLY A 60 5.06 -7.58 10.73
C GLY A 60 5.15 -8.53 11.91
N ARG A 61 5.07 -9.85 11.70
CA ARG A 61 5.25 -10.86 12.75
C ARG A 61 6.63 -10.83 13.39
N ARG A 62 7.68 -10.62 12.59
CA ARG A 62 9.06 -10.54 13.09
C ARG A 62 9.31 -9.30 13.95
N HIS A 63 8.65 -8.19 13.63
CA HIS A 63 8.83 -6.91 14.33
C HIS A 63 7.75 -6.64 15.40
N GLU A 64 6.69 -7.46 15.46
CA GLU A 64 5.53 -7.31 16.35
C GLU A 64 5.94 -7.07 17.81
N ALA A 65 6.82 -7.90 18.37
CA ALA A 65 7.24 -7.80 19.76
C ALA A 65 7.92 -6.47 20.12
N LYS A 66 8.60 -5.84 19.15
CA LYS A 66 9.30 -4.55 19.33
C LYS A 66 8.39 -3.36 19.08
N LEU A 67 7.42 -3.52 18.19
CA LEU A 67 6.53 -2.45 17.76
C LEU A 67 5.27 -2.33 18.61
N ARG A 68 4.70 -3.45 19.09
CA ARG A 68 3.54 -3.48 20.00
C ARG A 68 3.60 -2.46 21.15
N PRO A 69 4.70 -2.28 21.89
CA PRO A 69 4.75 -1.34 23.01
C PRO A 69 4.80 0.14 22.59
N VAL A 70 5.19 0.45 21.35
CA VAL A 70 5.29 1.83 20.83
C VAL A 70 4.18 2.17 19.83
N ALA A 71 3.45 1.15 19.35
CA ALA A 71 2.34 1.28 18.44
C ALA A 71 1.16 1.99 19.12
N LEU A 72 0.68 3.06 18.49
CA LEU A 72 -0.59 3.71 18.80
C LEU A 72 -1.76 2.91 18.19
N GLU A 73 -1.56 2.36 16.99
CA GLU A 73 -2.53 1.51 16.31
C GLU A 73 -1.83 0.39 15.55
N TRP A 74 -2.45 -0.79 15.53
CA TRP A 74 -1.99 -1.96 14.77
C TRP A 74 -3.10 -2.44 13.84
N HIS A 75 -2.95 -2.19 12.55
CA HIS A 75 -3.89 -2.59 11.52
C HIS A 75 -3.33 -3.77 10.73
N ASP A 76 -3.88 -4.96 10.95
CA ASP A 76 -3.45 -6.21 10.32
C ASP A 76 -4.52 -6.72 9.35
N GLU A 77 -4.17 -6.77 8.07
CA GLU A 77 -4.99 -7.35 7.01
C GLU A 77 -4.35 -8.64 6.46
N THR A 78 -3.52 -9.33 7.26
CA THR A 78 -2.87 -10.58 6.81
C THR A 78 -3.86 -11.69 6.53
N ASP A 79 -5.09 -11.60 7.07
CA ASP A 79 -6.21 -12.48 6.73
C ASP A 79 -6.52 -12.50 5.22
N ARG A 80 -6.26 -11.40 4.50
CA ARG A 80 -6.44 -11.31 3.03
C ARG A 80 -5.47 -12.20 2.26
N LEU A 81 -4.41 -12.70 2.89
CA LEU A 81 -3.47 -13.67 2.30
C LEU A 81 -3.99 -15.10 2.36
N ALA A 82 -5.20 -15.34 2.90
CA ALA A 82 -5.79 -16.67 2.96
C ALA A 82 -5.61 -17.40 1.62
N PRO A 83 -5.12 -18.65 1.63
CA PRO A 83 -5.01 -19.43 0.42
C PRO A 83 -6.43 -19.58 -0.13
N GLN A 84 -6.72 -18.86 -1.20
CA GLN A 84 -7.95 -19.06 -1.94
C GLN A 84 -7.96 -20.56 -2.30
N PRO A 85 -8.99 -21.35 -1.95
CA PRO A 85 -9.15 -22.65 -2.58
C PRO A 85 -9.33 -22.33 -4.06
N THR A 86 -8.26 -22.52 -4.83
CA THR A 86 -8.32 -22.39 -6.28
C THR A 86 -9.22 -23.51 -6.77
N THR A 87 -10.53 -23.25 -6.81
CA THR A 87 -11.48 -24.01 -7.62
C THR A 87 -11.18 -23.66 -9.06
N VAL A 88 -10.06 -24.17 -9.56
CA VAL A 88 -9.86 -24.33 -11.00
C VAL A 88 -10.76 -25.50 -11.37
N THR A 89 -11.98 -25.17 -11.75
CA THR A 89 -12.85 -26.09 -12.49
C THR A 89 -12.25 -26.20 -13.89
N ASP A 90 -11.82 -27.42 -14.21
CA ASP A 90 -11.55 -27.93 -15.55
C ASP A 90 -12.84 -27.94 -16.39
#